data_AF-A0A1Y6LBJ5-F1
#
_entry.id   AF-A0A1Y6LBJ5-F1
#
_cell.length_a   1.000
_cell.length_b   1.000
_cell.length_c   1.000
_cell.angle_alpha   90.00
_cell.angle_beta   90.00
_cell.angle_gamma   90.00
#
_symmetry.space_group_name_H-M   'P 1'
#
loop_
_entity.id
_entity.type
_entity.pdbx_description
1 polymer ?
#
loop_
_entity_poly.entity_id
_entity_poly.type
_entity_poly.pdbx_seq_one_letter_code
_entity_poly.pdbx_strand_id
1 'polypeptide(L)'
;MKITLLLAAAVAQLAAGQAVLDFQQITDAPAPTATAAPETTSIDTAALSASLDSVVKPATATNGPSAAKFRRDAKPTFFDTCKWFPSKCQSQPQTVNPICKYWPYHPDCISQPKPQPQPQPPYPYPQPQPPQPTTTTSKDAPAPTSTTPPPQDNKCNAQPVGAGPQVQPDTAEAFVAYPAFSQAANSAVTPSGYNLKFQNLKAAYQGNNYLTYKDLTSYSPSECGAFCDSTKGCYSFDIYFERTPSLAPGPNCPNPSSTSTIRCALHGSSIDAKGATNDGQYRESFHVVISGSNGYSKPGAPVDVPNCKPPTSVPGGPSDQCSPWNIPGGDHYFPGPYVPDLCRILAEIQTKKNKAYAIAQGYKSYSPCNSFNVFEVWQDSVMVGTYCKLFTEKLQSDWFSYKGGNALGHLFEVKNAFSYEFSSKDYGTI
;
A
#
# COMPACT_ATOMS: atom_id res chain seq x y z
N MET A 1 -1.90 13.37 -21.12
CA MET A 1 -0.50 13.76 -20.85
C MET A 1 0.00 12.82 -19.77
N LYS A 2 1.02 11.99 -20.04
CA LYS A 2 1.47 10.91 -19.13
C LYS A 2 1.88 11.51 -17.78
N ILE A 3 1.16 11.19 -16.71
CA ILE A 3 1.62 11.50 -15.35
C ILE A 3 2.60 10.39 -14.99
N THR A 4 3.88 10.72 -15.04
CA THR A 4 4.88 10.02 -14.25
C THR A 4 4.48 10.27 -12.80
N LEU A 5 3.99 9.24 -12.09
CA LEU A 5 4.10 9.25 -10.64
C LEU A 5 5.61 9.26 -10.37
N LEU A 6 6.19 10.47 -10.34
CA LEU A 6 7.36 10.70 -9.54
C LEU A 6 6.84 10.49 -8.12
N LEU A 7 6.84 9.23 -7.67
CA LEU A 7 7.43 8.97 -6.36
C LEU A 7 8.85 9.54 -6.48
N ALA A 8 8.97 10.87 -6.35
CA ALA A 8 10.15 11.44 -5.75
C ALA A 8 10.14 10.82 -4.36
N ALA A 9 10.68 9.62 -4.25
CA ALA A 9 11.14 9.09 -2.98
C ALA A 9 12.01 10.22 -2.46
N ALA A 10 11.50 11.04 -1.53
CA ALA A 10 12.43 11.91 -0.85
C ALA A 10 13.38 10.95 -0.19
N VAL A 11 14.62 11.10 -0.61
CA VAL A 11 15.69 10.22 -0.24
C VAL A 11 16.11 10.65 1.15
N ALA A 12 15.35 10.24 2.16
CA ALA A 12 15.84 10.27 3.52
C ALA A 12 17.07 9.34 3.57
N GLN A 13 18.14 9.82 4.21
CA GLN A 13 19.39 9.08 4.31
C GLN A 13 19.14 7.74 5.03
N LEU A 14 19.72 6.66 4.49
CA LEU A 14 19.67 5.32 5.11
C LEU A 14 20.31 5.40 6.50
N ALA A 15 19.52 5.31 7.57
CA ALA A 15 20.04 5.25 8.93
C ALA A 15 20.51 3.81 9.26
N ALA A 16 21.48 3.71 10.16
CA ALA A 16 22.01 2.43 10.62
C ALA A 16 20.92 1.65 11.38
N GLY A 17 20.68 0.41 10.93
CA GLY A 17 19.58 -0.44 11.34
C GLY A 17 19.43 -0.61 12.86
N GLN A 18 18.28 -0.18 13.37
CA GLN A 18 17.70 -0.73 14.58
C GLN A 18 16.75 -1.87 14.19
N ALA A 19 16.53 -2.84 15.08
CA ALA A 19 15.48 -3.85 14.94
C ALA A 19 14.05 -3.25 14.95
N VAL A 20 13.95 -1.93 15.14
CA VAL A 20 12.73 -1.13 15.23
C VAL A 20 12.56 -0.32 13.93
N LEU A 21 11.36 0.26 13.75
CA LEU A 21 11.08 1.27 12.72
C LEU A 21 12.11 2.40 12.73
N ASP A 22 12.61 2.79 11.55
CA ASP A 22 13.31 4.06 11.39
C ASP A 22 12.29 5.20 11.37
N PHE A 23 11.98 5.73 12.56
CA PHE A 23 10.99 6.80 12.71
C PHE A 23 11.37 8.08 11.98
N GLN A 24 12.67 8.36 11.80
CA GLN A 24 13.10 9.54 11.07
C GLN A 24 12.83 9.41 9.57
N GLN A 25 13.10 8.23 9.00
CA GLN A 25 12.76 7.96 7.60
C GLN A 25 11.25 8.07 7.35
N ILE A 26 10.40 7.75 8.33
CA ILE A 26 8.95 7.91 8.24
C ILE A 26 8.54 9.38 8.27
N THR A 27 9.09 10.17 9.19
CA THR A 27 8.73 11.59 9.33
C THR A 27 9.33 12.51 8.26
N ASP A 28 10.48 12.14 7.70
CA ASP A 28 11.15 12.90 6.64
C ASP A 28 10.58 12.59 5.24
N ALA A 29 9.79 11.52 5.11
CA ALA A 29 9.14 11.19 3.85
C ALA A 29 8.02 12.20 3.55
N PRO A 30 8.05 12.90 2.40
CA PRO A 30 7.03 13.85 2.04
C PRO A 30 5.71 13.11 1.87
N ALA A 31 4.65 13.70 2.40
CA ALA A 31 3.30 13.25 2.10
C ALA A 31 3.10 13.24 0.57
N PRO A 32 2.39 12.25 0.01
CA PRO A 32 2.06 12.26 -1.40
C PRO A 32 1.23 13.50 -1.73
N THR A 33 1.81 14.47 -2.45
CA THR A 33 1.08 15.66 -2.93
C THR A 33 0.20 15.28 -4.11
N ALA A 34 -1.12 15.15 -3.90
CA ALA A 34 -2.10 15.07 -4.97
C ALA A 34 -2.88 16.39 -5.06
N THR A 35 -2.58 17.22 -6.06
CA THR A 35 -3.27 18.50 -6.34
C THR A 35 -4.40 18.39 -7.39
N ALA A 36 -4.75 17.17 -7.83
CA ALA A 36 -5.92 16.92 -8.70
C ALA A 36 -6.33 15.44 -8.67
N ALA A 37 -7.58 15.14 -9.04
CA ALA A 37 -8.06 13.77 -9.23
C ALA A 37 -7.20 13.05 -10.28
N PRO A 38 -6.71 11.82 -10.01
CA PRO A 38 -5.70 11.18 -10.84
C PRO A 38 -6.33 10.55 -12.10
N GLU A 39 -6.08 11.14 -13.27
CA GLU A 39 -6.15 10.41 -14.52
C GLU A 39 -4.81 9.69 -14.76
N THR A 40 -4.83 8.36 -14.66
CA THR A 40 -3.72 7.38 -14.86
C THR A 40 -2.81 7.10 -13.65
N THR A 41 -3.02 5.94 -13.00
CA THR A 41 -2.38 5.47 -11.75
C THR A 41 -1.42 4.28 -11.97
N SER A 42 -0.39 4.41 -12.81
CA SER A 42 0.70 3.41 -12.86
C SER A 42 1.88 3.81 -11.98
N ILE A 43 2.21 2.98 -10.98
CA ILE A 43 3.57 2.96 -10.41
C ILE A 43 4.48 2.45 -11.52
N ASP A 44 5.33 3.33 -12.05
CA ASP A 44 6.38 2.95 -12.99
C ASP A 44 7.51 2.30 -12.21
N THR A 45 7.46 0.97 -12.11
CA THR A 45 8.45 0.18 -11.39
C THR A 45 9.85 0.31 -11.97
N ALA A 46 10.00 0.68 -13.25
CA ALA A 46 11.30 0.92 -13.86
C ALA A 46 11.89 2.27 -13.42
N ALA A 47 11.09 3.33 -13.43
CA ALA A 47 11.50 4.64 -12.91
C ALA A 47 11.81 4.59 -11.40
N LEU A 48 11.02 3.82 -10.63
CA LEU A 48 11.28 3.58 -9.22
C LEU A 48 12.59 2.80 -9.02
N SER A 49 12.82 1.75 -9.82
CA SER A 49 14.06 0.97 -9.75
C SER A 49 15.28 1.84 -10.04
N ALA A 50 15.21 2.73 -11.02
CA ALA A 50 16.29 3.69 -11.33
C ALA A 50 16.53 4.68 -10.18
N SER A 51 15.45 5.19 -9.58
CA SER A 51 15.52 6.10 -8.44
C SER A 51 16.14 5.43 -7.21
N LEU A 52 15.69 4.22 -6.87
CA LEU A 52 16.25 3.40 -5.79
C LEU A 52 17.72 3.05 -6.03
N ASP A 53 18.11 2.67 -7.26
CA ASP A 53 19.51 2.33 -7.56
C ASP A 53 20.46 3.53 -7.36
N SER A 54 19.96 4.76 -7.52
CA SER A 54 20.77 5.98 -7.32
C SER A 54 21.03 6.31 -5.84
N VAL A 55 20.22 5.78 -4.92
CA VAL A 55 20.23 6.17 -3.49
C VAL A 55 20.65 5.05 -2.56
N VAL A 56 20.38 3.80 -2.96
CA VAL A 56 20.77 2.61 -2.20
C VAL A 56 22.29 2.48 -2.21
N LYS A 57 22.86 2.51 -1.00
CA LYS A 57 24.29 2.29 -0.77
C LYS A 57 24.56 0.81 -0.51
N PRO A 58 25.76 0.31 -0.83
CA PRO A 58 26.14 -1.03 -0.40
C PRO A 58 26.10 -1.10 1.13
N ALA A 59 25.59 -2.20 1.66
CA ALA A 59 25.66 -2.49 3.08
C ALA A 59 27.14 -2.65 3.45
N THR A 60 27.69 -1.71 4.22
CA THR A 60 29.03 -1.82 4.75
C THR A 60 28.99 -2.78 5.94
N ALA A 61 29.72 -3.89 5.88
CA ALA A 61 29.98 -4.70 7.06
C ALA A 61 30.54 -3.79 8.16
N THR A 62 29.82 -3.64 9.26
CA THR A 62 30.36 -2.93 10.42
C THR A 62 31.56 -3.72 10.93
N ASN A 63 32.71 -3.06 11.03
CA ASN A 63 33.95 -3.61 11.60
C ASN A 63 33.81 -3.82 13.12
N GLY A 64 32.87 -4.67 13.55
CA GLY A 64 32.72 -5.17 14.91
C GLY A 64 32.70 -6.71 14.90
N PRO A 65 32.88 -7.39 16.04
CA PRO A 65 33.11 -8.84 16.12
C PRO A 65 31.93 -9.72 15.66
N SER A 66 30.90 -9.10 15.08
CA SER A 66 29.81 -9.74 14.36
C SER A 66 29.96 -9.44 12.88
N ALA A 67 30.97 -10.01 12.22
CA ALA A 67 30.73 -10.47 10.86
C ALA A 67 29.40 -11.22 10.94
N ALA A 68 28.36 -10.75 10.25
CA ALA A 68 27.08 -11.46 10.16
C ALA A 68 27.46 -12.93 10.07
N LYS A 69 27.11 -13.71 11.11
CA LYS A 69 27.59 -15.08 11.19
C LYS A 69 27.03 -15.72 9.92
N PHE A 70 27.87 -15.83 8.90
CA PHE A 70 27.64 -16.66 7.74
C PHE A 70 27.67 -18.06 8.32
N ARG A 71 26.59 -18.46 8.98
CA ARG A 71 26.25 -19.85 9.08
C ARG A 71 25.97 -20.22 7.63
N ARG A 72 27.04 -20.66 6.93
CA ARG A 72 26.93 -21.85 6.08
C ARG A 72 25.90 -22.71 6.78
N ASP A 73 24.83 -23.04 6.07
CA ASP A 73 23.71 -23.83 6.56
C ASP A 73 24.18 -24.69 7.73
N ALA A 74 23.50 -24.61 8.87
CA ALA A 74 23.64 -25.68 9.84
C ALA A 74 23.49 -26.96 9.03
N LYS A 75 24.61 -27.66 8.74
CA LYS A 75 24.57 -29.03 8.25
C LYS A 75 23.55 -29.66 9.17
N PRO A 76 22.45 -30.24 8.69
CA PRO A 76 21.43 -30.75 9.57
C PRO A 76 22.13 -31.71 10.52
N THR A 77 22.34 -31.28 11.78
CA THR A 77 23.21 -31.97 12.74
C THR A 77 22.57 -33.25 13.22
N PHE A 78 21.44 -33.65 12.63
CA PHE A 78 20.77 -34.92 12.82
C PHE A 78 21.71 -36.12 12.61
N PHE A 79 22.68 -36.03 11.70
CA PHE A 79 23.63 -37.14 11.48
C PHE A 79 24.84 -37.14 12.43
N ASP A 80 25.26 -36.00 12.98
CA ASP A 80 26.39 -35.96 13.93
C ASP A 80 25.96 -36.36 15.35
N THR A 81 24.70 -36.08 15.73
CA THR A 81 24.16 -36.53 17.02
C THR A 81 23.91 -38.03 17.08
N CYS A 82 23.47 -38.67 15.98
CA CYS A 82 23.29 -40.14 15.96
C CYS A 82 24.63 -40.90 15.90
N LYS A 83 25.73 -40.25 15.49
CA LYS A 83 27.07 -40.86 15.47
C LYS A 83 27.68 -40.99 16.88
N TRP A 84 27.31 -40.08 17.79
CA TRP A 84 27.83 -40.06 19.18
C TRP A 84 26.82 -40.55 20.22
N PHE A 85 25.51 -40.50 19.96
CA PHE A 85 24.47 -40.90 20.91
C PHE A 85 23.36 -41.74 20.24
N PRO A 86 23.59 -43.05 20.03
CA PRO A 86 22.65 -43.93 19.31
C PRO A 86 21.26 -44.05 19.97
N SER A 87 21.16 -43.82 21.29
CA SER A 87 19.91 -43.95 22.07
C SER A 87 18.91 -42.81 21.85
N LYS A 88 19.29 -41.73 21.15
CA LYS A 88 18.40 -40.59 20.89
C LYS A 88 17.70 -40.63 19.53
N CYS A 89 17.90 -41.67 18.73
CA CYS A 89 17.42 -41.75 17.33
C CYS A 89 16.46 -42.93 17.07
N GLN A 90 15.53 -43.23 17.98
CA GLN A 90 14.42 -44.16 17.72
C GLN A 90 13.11 -43.37 17.60
N SER A 91 12.43 -43.47 16.45
CA SER A 91 11.30 -42.58 16.16
C SER A 91 10.77 -42.38 14.72
N GLN A 92 10.87 -43.36 13.78
CA GLN A 92 10.01 -43.54 12.56
C GLN A 92 10.06 -42.50 11.39
N PRO A 93 9.48 -42.79 10.18
CA PRO A 93 9.61 -43.98 9.31
C PRO A 93 10.15 -43.63 7.90
N GLN A 94 10.70 -44.63 7.19
CA GLN A 94 11.34 -44.50 5.87
C GLN A 94 10.36 -44.73 4.70
N THR A 95 10.19 -43.77 3.79
CA THR A 95 9.53 -44.01 2.47
C THR A 95 9.97 -43.07 1.33
N VAL A 96 11.24 -42.70 1.20
CA VAL A 96 11.73 -42.07 -0.05
C VAL A 96 13.05 -42.68 -0.52
N ASN A 97 13.07 -43.15 -1.76
CA ASN A 97 14.25 -43.71 -2.42
C ASN A 97 15.38 -42.65 -2.37
N PRO A 98 16.54 -42.98 -1.76
CA PRO A 98 17.58 -42.00 -1.42
C PRO A 98 18.16 -41.26 -2.63
N ILE A 99 17.98 -41.78 -3.85
CA ILE A 99 18.46 -41.16 -5.09
C ILE A 99 17.69 -39.86 -5.43
N CYS A 100 16.40 -39.77 -5.10
CA CYS A 100 15.59 -38.57 -5.39
C CYS A 100 15.98 -37.36 -4.51
N LYS A 101 16.76 -37.56 -3.43
CA LYS A 101 17.27 -36.49 -2.56
C LYS A 101 18.43 -35.70 -3.20
N TYR A 102 19.20 -36.36 -4.06
CA TYR A 102 20.37 -35.75 -4.72
C TYR A 102 20.10 -35.39 -6.17
N TRP A 103 19.13 -36.05 -6.81
CA TRP A 103 18.78 -35.80 -8.21
C TRP A 103 17.26 -35.75 -8.41
N PRO A 104 16.60 -34.62 -8.06
CA PRO A 104 15.14 -34.52 -8.08
C PRO A 104 14.52 -34.62 -9.49
N TYR A 105 15.34 -34.56 -10.55
CA TYR A 105 14.92 -34.68 -11.94
C TYR A 105 15.19 -36.06 -12.56
N HIS A 106 15.52 -37.09 -11.75
CA HIS A 106 15.71 -38.45 -12.24
C HIS A 106 14.38 -39.01 -12.80
N PRO A 107 14.39 -39.77 -13.92
CA PRO A 107 13.16 -40.23 -14.60
C PRO A 107 12.18 -41.00 -13.71
N ASP A 108 12.70 -41.74 -12.72
CA ASP A 108 11.89 -42.51 -11.76
C ASP A 108 11.21 -41.64 -10.68
N CYS A 109 11.59 -40.36 -10.56
CA CYS A 109 11.09 -39.41 -9.56
C CYS A 109 10.05 -38.42 -10.13
N ILE A 110 9.72 -38.50 -11.43
CA ILE A 110 8.76 -37.60 -12.10
C ILE A 110 7.54 -38.39 -12.58
N SER A 111 6.39 -38.24 -11.93
CA SER A 111 5.10 -38.64 -12.50
C SER A 111 4.47 -37.43 -13.21
N GLN A 112 4.40 -37.46 -14.54
CA GLN A 112 3.59 -36.50 -15.30
C GLN A 112 2.78 -37.18 -16.42
N PRO A 113 1.50 -36.81 -16.61
CA PRO A 113 0.91 -36.74 -17.93
C PRO A 113 1.19 -35.36 -18.57
N LYS A 114 1.68 -35.38 -19.82
CA LYS A 114 2.01 -34.19 -20.65
C LYS A 114 0.77 -33.37 -21.06
N PRO A 115 0.83 -32.02 -21.10
CA PRO A 115 -0.11 -31.19 -21.86
C PRO A 115 0.37 -30.88 -23.30
N GLN A 116 -0.59 -30.84 -24.24
CA GLN A 116 -0.46 -30.44 -25.65
C GLN A 116 -0.38 -28.90 -25.86
N PRO A 117 0.14 -28.42 -27.00
CA PRO A 117 0.34 -26.99 -27.28
C PRO A 117 -0.85 -26.35 -28.02
N GLN A 118 -1.15 -25.07 -27.72
CA GLN A 118 -2.08 -24.24 -28.50
C GLN A 118 -1.74 -22.72 -28.42
N PRO A 119 -2.29 -21.86 -29.31
CA PRO A 119 -1.51 -21.08 -30.29
C PRO A 119 -1.56 -19.54 -30.09
N GLN A 120 -0.69 -18.82 -30.81
CA GLN A 120 -0.54 -17.35 -30.73
C GLN A 120 -1.66 -16.57 -31.47
N PRO A 121 -2.10 -15.40 -30.94
CA PRO A 121 -2.85 -14.40 -31.70
C PRO A 121 -2.02 -13.16 -32.13
N PRO A 122 -2.50 -12.38 -33.13
CA PRO A 122 -1.72 -11.44 -33.92
C PRO A 122 -1.78 -9.96 -33.44
N TYR A 123 -0.79 -9.17 -33.87
CA TYR A 123 -0.58 -7.77 -33.49
C TYR A 123 -1.61 -6.78 -34.09
N PRO A 124 -1.86 -5.61 -33.43
CA PRO A 124 -2.93 -4.67 -33.78
C PRO A 124 -2.52 -3.54 -34.75
N TYR A 125 -3.53 -2.98 -35.43
CA TYR A 125 -3.48 -1.83 -36.36
C TYR A 125 -3.26 -0.46 -35.68
N PRO A 126 -2.79 0.59 -36.39
CA PRO A 126 -2.44 1.90 -35.83
C PRO A 126 -3.62 2.88 -35.76
N GLN A 127 -3.65 3.73 -34.71
CA GLN A 127 -4.60 4.85 -34.55
C GLN A 127 -3.90 6.23 -34.63
N PRO A 128 -4.63 7.31 -34.98
CA PRO A 128 -4.07 8.57 -35.50
C PRO A 128 -3.68 9.59 -34.42
N GLN A 129 -2.69 10.44 -34.71
CA GLN A 129 -2.20 11.51 -33.81
C GLN A 129 -3.10 12.77 -33.83
N PRO A 130 -3.37 13.42 -32.67
CA PRO A 130 -3.96 14.76 -32.61
C PRO A 130 -2.91 15.89 -32.74
N PRO A 131 -3.33 17.11 -33.16
CA PRO A 131 -2.44 18.17 -33.59
C PRO A 131 -1.87 19.03 -32.45
N GLN A 132 -0.69 19.59 -32.72
CA GLN A 132 0.16 20.40 -31.84
C GLN A 132 -0.41 21.84 -31.67
N PRO A 133 -0.36 22.45 -30.45
CA PRO A 133 -0.77 23.85 -30.28
C PRO A 133 0.36 24.83 -30.63
N THR A 134 0.00 25.86 -31.39
CA THR A 134 0.85 26.99 -31.80
C THR A 134 0.83 28.09 -30.73
N THR A 135 2.00 28.51 -30.27
CA THR A 135 2.19 29.70 -29.43
C THR A 135 2.16 30.97 -30.27
N THR A 136 1.36 31.97 -29.89
CA THR A 136 1.60 33.37 -30.28
C THR A 136 1.47 34.30 -29.07
N THR A 137 2.52 35.08 -28.89
CA THR A 137 2.71 36.14 -27.89
C THR A 137 2.10 37.44 -28.41
N SER A 138 1.46 38.24 -27.55
CA SER A 138 1.18 39.64 -27.85
C SER A 138 1.17 40.49 -26.58
N LYS A 139 2.02 41.52 -26.59
CA LYS A 139 2.17 42.58 -25.59
C LYS A 139 1.17 43.72 -25.85
N ASP A 140 0.83 44.42 -24.77
CA ASP A 140 0.41 45.83 -24.65
C ASP A 140 -0.88 46.31 -25.36
N ALA A 141 -1.95 46.49 -24.57
CA ALA A 141 -3.01 47.49 -24.81
C ALA A 141 -3.59 47.99 -23.47
N PRO A 142 -4.02 49.27 -23.34
CA PRO A 142 -4.39 49.88 -22.06
C PRO A 142 -5.77 49.46 -21.55
N ALA A 143 -5.92 49.47 -20.22
CA ALA A 143 -7.13 49.07 -19.51
C ALA A 143 -8.33 49.99 -19.81
N PRO A 144 -9.52 49.44 -20.13
CA PRO A 144 -10.75 50.21 -20.08
C PRO A 144 -11.27 50.27 -18.64
N THR A 145 -11.41 51.48 -18.11
CA THR A 145 -12.22 51.78 -16.91
C THR A 145 -13.67 51.37 -17.16
N SER A 146 -14.04 50.17 -16.71
CA SER A 146 -15.42 49.70 -16.59
C SER A 146 -15.97 50.13 -15.23
N THR A 147 -16.91 51.07 -15.23
CA THR A 147 -17.79 51.40 -14.09
C THR A 147 -18.98 50.43 -13.95
N THR A 148 -18.93 49.25 -14.57
CA THR A 148 -19.85 48.17 -14.26
C THR A 148 -19.39 47.51 -12.96
N PRO A 149 -20.25 47.36 -11.92
CA PRO A 149 -19.94 46.46 -10.82
C PRO A 149 -19.48 45.12 -11.40
N PRO A 150 -18.50 44.42 -10.80
CA PRO A 150 -18.19 43.06 -11.25
C PRO A 150 -19.51 42.29 -11.35
N PRO A 151 -19.74 41.50 -12.41
CA PRO A 151 -20.95 40.69 -12.52
C PRO A 151 -21.14 40.01 -11.18
N GLN A 152 -22.27 40.27 -10.52
CA GLN A 152 -22.59 39.56 -9.29
C GLN A 152 -22.53 38.09 -9.64
N ASP A 153 -21.53 37.40 -9.11
CA ASP A 153 -21.32 35.98 -9.33
C ASP A 153 -22.59 35.28 -8.84
N ASN A 154 -23.45 34.93 -9.79
CA ASN A 154 -24.77 34.38 -9.56
C ASN A 154 -24.67 32.89 -9.22
N LYS A 155 -23.77 32.55 -8.29
CA LYS A 155 -23.58 31.21 -7.71
C LYS A 155 -24.89 30.75 -7.07
N CYS A 156 -25.71 30.08 -7.86
CA CYS A 156 -26.90 29.30 -7.50
C CYS A 156 -27.18 28.24 -8.58
N ASN A 157 -26.12 27.71 -9.21
CA ASN A 157 -26.28 26.71 -10.27
C ASN A 157 -26.81 25.40 -9.70
N ALA A 158 -27.74 24.76 -10.41
CA ALA A 158 -28.25 23.45 -10.04
C ALA A 158 -27.12 22.44 -9.84
N GLN A 159 -27.17 21.70 -8.75
CA GLN A 159 -26.26 20.60 -8.44
C GLN A 159 -26.92 19.26 -8.80
N PRO A 160 -26.13 18.20 -9.02
CA PRO A 160 -26.67 16.86 -9.19
C PRO A 160 -27.57 16.45 -8.01
N VAL A 161 -28.71 15.85 -8.32
CA VAL A 161 -29.64 15.33 -7.31
C VAL A 161 -29.10 14.01 -6.78
N GLY A 162 -29.02 13.87 -5.46
CA GLY A 162 -28.61 12.64 -4.79
C GLY A 162 -29.70 11.58 -4.82
N ALA A 163 -29.30 10.32 -4.82
CA ALA A 163 -30.23 9.17 -4.87
C ALA A 163 -30.67 8.67 -3.48
N GLY A 164 -30.16 9.26 -2.40
CA GLY A 164 -30.53 8.91 -1.03
C GLY A 164 -31.92 9.41 -0.64
N PRO A 165 -32.49 8.87 0.46
CA PRO A 165 -33.80 9.30 0.93
C PRO A 165 -33.78 10.78 1.35
N GLN A 166 -34.84 11.51 1.01
CA GLN A 166 -35.01 12.90 1.44
C GLN A 166 -35.25 12.95 2.96
N VAL A 167 -34.57 13.86 3.65
CA VAL A 167 -34.71 14.06 5.09
C VAL A 167 -35.66 15.23 5.37
N GLN A 168 -36.55 15.05 6.35
CA GLN A 168 -37.40 16.10 6.88
C GLN A 168 -37.37 16.10 8.42
N PRO A 169 -37.20 17.26 9.08
CA PRO A 169 -36.97 18.59 8.50
C PRO A 169 -35.60 18.68 7.79
N ASP A 170 -35.49 19.56 6.78
CA ASP A 170 -34.23 19.77 6.03
C ASP A 170 -33.22 20.61 6.84
N THR A 171 -32.64 19.98 7.87
CA THR A 171 -31.53 20.56 8.66
C THR A 171 -30.36 19.58 8.75
N ALA A 172 -29.18 20.09 9.08
CA ALA A 172 -27.99 19.26 9.27
C ALA A 172 -28.15 18.27 10.43
N GLU A 173 -28.77 18.70 11.52
CA GLU A 173 -28.99 17.88 12.73
C GLU A 173 -29.96 16.74 12.43
N ALA A 174 -31.05 17.04 11.71
CA ALA A 174 -32.02 16.04 11.28
C ALA A 174 -31.38 15.03 10.31
N PHE A 175 -30.51 15.49 9.41
CA PHE A 175 -29.77 14.63 8.48
C PHE A 175 -28.85 13.66 9.21
N VAL A 176 -28.03 14.17 10.14
CA VAL A 176 -27.11 13.34 10.93
C VAL A 176 -27.85 12.31 11.78
N ALA A 177 -29.02 12.67 12.31
CA ALA A 177 -29.84 11.81 13.15
C ALA A 177 -30.83 10.90 12.37
N TYR A 178 -30.85 10.94 11.04
CA TYR A 178 -31.91 10.29 10.26
C TYR A 178 -31.84 8.75 10.37
N PRO A 179 -32.87 8.08 10.95
CA PRO A 179 -32.79 6.65 11.27
C PRO A 179 -32.57 5.73 10.06
N ALA A 180 -33.07 6.10 8.88
CA ALA A 180 -32.93 5.29 7.68
C ALA A 180 -31.47 5.16 7.23
N PHE A 181 -30.63 6.17 7.47
CA PHE A 181 -29.19 6.08 7.17
C PHE A 181 -28.51 5.06 8.07
N SER A 182 -28.79 5.11 9.37
CA SER A 182 -28.29 4.11 10.31
C SER A 182 -28.80 2.72 10.01
N GLN A 183 -30.07 2.57 9.61
CA GLN A 183 -30.61 1.29 9.20
C GLN A 183 -29.89 0.75 7.96
N ALA A 184 -29.71 1.56 6.92
CA ALA A 184 -28.98 1.16 5.71
C ALA A 184 -27.54 0.73 6.05
N ALA A 185 -26.81 1.52 6.84
CA ALA A 185 -25.45 1.22 7.27
C ALA A 185 -25.35 -0.08 8.09
N ASN A 186 -26.26 -0.30 9.04
CA ASN A 186 -26.25 -1.49 9.90
C ASN A 186 -26.71 -2.77 9.17
N SER A 187 -27.61 -2.65 8.19
CA SER A 187 -28.10 -3.77 7.39
C SER A 187 -27.21 -4.10 6.19
N ALA A 188 -26.22 -3.27 5.89
CA ALA A 188 -25.34 -3.43 4.74
C ALA A 188 -24.45 -4.68 4.88
N VAL A 189 -24.43 -5.52 3.85
CA VAL A 189 -23.60 -6.72 3.81
C VAL A 189 -22.17 -6.38 3.37
N THR A 190 -21.19 -6.91 4.09
CA THR A 190 -19.77 -6.80 3.73
C THR A 190 -19.52 -7.47 2.36
N PRO A 191 -18.94 -6.76 1.39
CA PRO A 191 -18.64 -7.35 0.08
C PRO A 191 -17.64 -8.48 0.16
N SER A 192 -17.75 -9.43 -0.76
CA SER A 192 -16.74 -10.49 -0.91
C SER A 192 -15.36 -9.87 -1.15
N GLY A 193 -14.34 -10.41 -0.47
CA GLY A 193 -12.98 -9.87 -0.58
C GLY A 193 -12.74 -8.57 0.20
N TYR A 194 -13.63 -8.19 1.11
CA TYR A 194 -13.45 -7.05 2.03
C TYR A 194 -13.76 -7.44 3.46
N ASN A 195 -13.19 -6.69 4.41
CA ASN A 195 -13.51 -6.73 5.83
C ASN A 195 -14.08 -5.38 6.26
N LEU A 196 -15.13 -5.42 7.06
CA LEU A 196 -15.69 -4.25 7.74
C LEU A 196 -14.67 -3.70 8.75
N LYS A 197 -14.42 -2.40 8.69
CA LYS A 197 -13.46 -1.67 9.55
C LYS A 197 -14.15 -0.75 10.54
N PHE A 198 -15.23 -0.13 10.11
CA PHE A 198 -16.13 0.64 10.96
C PHE A 198 -17.51 0.66 10.33
N GLN A 199 -18.52 0.90 11.15
CA GLN A 199 -19.91 0.85 10.74
C GLN A 199 -20.68 2.01 11.35
N ASN A 200 -21.58 2.59 10.55
CA ASN A 200 -22.54 3.61 10.94
C ASN A 200 -21.91 4.81 11.70
N LEU A 201 -20.77 5.30 11.21
CA LEU A 201 -20.16 6.53 11.74
C LEU A 201 -20.83 7.78 11.15
N LYS A 202 -20.70 8.89 11.86
CA LYS A 202 -21.21 10.22 11.46
C LYS A 202 -20.15 11.08 10.76
N ALA A 203 -19.15 10.41 10.20
CA ALA A 203 -18.02 11.02 9.53
C ALA A 203 -17.49 10.06 8.46
N ALA A 204 -16.98 10.61 7.36
CA ALA A 204 -16.26 9.88 6.33
C ALA A 204 -14.78 9.74 6.72
N TYR A 205 -14.12 8.74 6.13
CA TYR A 205 -12.68 8.57 6.29
C TYR A 205 -11.92 9.72 5.62
N GLN A 206 -10.93 10.26 6.33
CA GLN A 206 -10.04 11.30 5.85
C GLN A 206 -8.59 10.86 6.04
N GLY A 207 -7.84 10.81 4.94
CA GLY A 207 -6.42 10.45 4.95
C GLY A 207 -5.73 10.81 3.65
N ASN A 208 -4.40 10.86 3.67
CA ASN A 208 -3.55 11.17 2.50
C ASN A 208 -3.58 10.07 1.42
N ASN A 209 -4.19 8.93 1.74
CA ASN A 209 -4.40 7.79 0.87
C ASN A 209 -5.70 7.89 0.04
N TYR A 210 -6.46 8.98 0.13
CA TYR A 210 -7.63 9.22 -0.70
C TYR A 210 -7.29 9.18 -2.19
N LEU A 211 -8.07 8.43 -2.96
CA LEU A 211 -7.86 8.26 -4.41
C LEU A 211 -8.88 9.06 -5.22
N THR A 212 -10.17 8.79 -4.98
CA THR A 212 -11.28 9.35 -5.74
C THR A 212 -12.62 8.99 -5.06
N TYR A 213 -13.73 9.46 -5.62
CA TYR A 213 -15.06 9.07 -5.21
C TYR A 213 -16.00 8.94 -6.42
N LYS A 214 -17.12 8.27 -6.21
CA LYS A 214 -18.29 8.36 -7.08
C LYS A 214 -19.57 8.42 -6.26
N ASP A 215 -20.59 9.02 -6.85
CA ASP A 215 -21.94 8.98 -6.30
C ASP A 215 -22.65 7.70 -6.77
N LEU A 216 -23.35 7.04 -5.85
CA LEU A 216 -24.10 5.81 -6.09
C LEU A 216 -25.61 6.09 -6.16
N THR A 217 -26.34 5.21 -6.83
CA THR A 217 -27.81 5.24 -6.87
C THR A 217 -28.46 4.53 -5.68
N SER A 218 -27.69 3.73 -4.92
CA SER A 218 -28.15 3.02 -3.73
C SER A 218 -27.00 2.83 -2.74
N TYR A 219 -27.33 2.57 -1.47
CA TYR A 219 -26.32 2.28 -0.44
C TYR A 219 -25.83 0.83 -0.61
N SER A 220 -24.90 0.64 -1.54
CA SER A 220 -24.41 -0.68 -1.97
C SER A 220 -22.90 -0.80 -1.75
N PRO A 221 -22.45 -1.40 -0.64
CA PRO A 221 -21.03 -1.71 -0.46
C PRO A 221 -20.47 -2.59 -1.58
N SER A 222 -21.27 -3.50 -2.15
CA SER A 222 -20.81 -4.38 -3.23
C SER A 222 -20.51 -3.59 -4.51
N GLU A 223 -21.32 -2.60 -4.85
CA GLU A 223 -21.07 -1.71 -5.99
C GLU A 223 -19.85 -0.81 -5.74
N CYS A 224 -19.67 -0.34 -4.51
CA CYS A 224 -18.49 0.44 -4.12
C CYS A 224 -17.21 -0.43 -4.14
N GLY A 225 -17.30 -1.68 -3.68
CA GLY A 225 -16.22 -2.66 -3.77
C GLY A 225 -15.82 -2.99 -5.21
N ALA A 226 -16.79 -3.16 -6.12
CA ALA A 226 -16.49 -3.37 -7.54
C ALA A 226 -15.80 -2.14 -8.18
N PHE A 227 -16.17 -0.93 -7.75
CA PHE A 227 -15.46 0.28 -8.15
C PHE A 227 -14.03 0.31 -7.61
N CYS A 228 -13.82 -0.10 -6.35
CA CYS A 228 -12.48 -0.26 -5.81
C CYS A 228 -11.67 -1.33 -6.57
N ASP A 229 -12.25 -2.48 -6.89
CA ASP A 229 -11.55 -3.57 -7.58
C ASP A 229 -11.14 -3.21 -9.02
N SER A 230 -11.95 -2.40 -9.69
CA SER A 230 -11.62 -1.85 -11.01
C SER A 230 -10.68 -0.64 -10.97
N THR A 231 -10.53 0.00 -9.80
CA THR A 231 -9.66 1.15 -9.61
C THR A 231 -8.27 0.71 -9.19
N LYS A 232 -7.30 0.85 -10.09
CA LYS A 232 -5.90 0.51 -9.80
C LYS A 232 -5.39 1.30 -8.59
N GLY A 233 -4.84 0.56 -7.63
CA GLY A 233 -4.32 1.11 -6.38
C GLY A 233 -5.34 1.18 -5.25
N CYS A 234 -6.63 0.91 -5.50
CA CYS A 234 -7.62 0.92 -4.43
C CYS A 234 -7.51 -0.34 -3.54
N TYR A 235 -7.47 -0.08 -2.25
CA TYR A 235 -7.36 -1.09 -1.20
C TYR A 235 -8.58 -1.10 -0.28
N SER A 236 -9.26 0.03 -0.16
CA SER A 236 -10.37 0.21 0.75
C SER A 236 -11.30 1.30 0.25
N PHE A 237 -12.47 1.36 0.86
CA PHE A 237 -13.43 2.41 0.60
C PHE A 237 -14.28 2.66 1.82
N ASP A 238 -14.84 3.86 1.92
CA ASP A 238 -15.98 4.13 2.78
C ASP A 238 -17.18 4.58 1.94
N ILE A 239 -18.35 4.12 2.36
CA ILE A 239 -19.63 4.45 1.75
C ILE A 239 -20.48 5.18 2.80
N TYR A 240 -21.04 6.32 2.44
CA TYR A 240 -21.75 7.20 3.39
C TYR A 240 -22.82 8.05 2.70
N PHE A 241 -23.74 8.58 3.49
CA PHE A 241 -24.67 9.62 3.06
C PHE A 241 -24.07 11.00 3.34
N GLU A 242 -24.10 11.89 2.37
CA GLU A 242 -23.70 13.30 2.50
C GLU A 242 -24.89 14.20 2.22
N ARG A 243 -25.10 15.19 3.10
CA ARG A 243 -26.07 16.27 2.88
C ARG A 243 -25.48 17.23 1.85
N THR A 244 -25.94 17.16 0.61
CA THR A 244 -25.46 18.00 -0.49
C THR A 244 -26.47 19.09 -0.83
N PRO A 245 -26.03 20.29 -1.22
CA PRO A 245 -26.95 21.37 -1.56
C PRO A 245 -27.51 21.16 -2.97
N SER A 246 -28.81 21.41 -3.17
CA SER A 246 -29.48 21.30 -4.48
C SER A 246 -29.03 22.36 -5.49
N LEU A 247 -28.52 23.48 -4.98
CA LEU A 247 -27.90 24.56 -5.74
C LEU A 247 -26.49 24.80 -5.18
N ALA A 248 -25.55 25.29 -5.99
CA ALA A 248 -24.27 25.76 -5.48
C ALA A 248 -24.52 26.89 -4.46
N PRO A 249 -24.15 26.75 -3.18
CA PRO A 249 -24.35 27.83 -2.21
C PRO A 249 -23.59 29.08 -2.63
N GLY A 250 -24.27 30.22 -2.52
CA GLY A 250 -23.71 31.52 -2.87
C GLY A 250 -24.54 32.67 -2.30
N PRO A 251 -24.17 33.93 -2.58
CA PRO A 251 -24.77 35.09 -1.91
C PRO A 251 -26.30 35.18 -2.03
N ASN A 252 -26.87 34.70 -3.14
CA ASN A 252 -28.32 34.73 -3.41
C ASN A 252 -29.06 33.45 -3.00
N CYS A 253 -28.32 32.40 -2.61
CA CYS A 253 -28.85 31.15 -2.10
C CYS A 253 -27.85 30.58 -1.06
N PRO A 254 -27.68 31.25 0.09
CA PRO A 254 -26.64 30.89 1.06
C PRO A 254 -26.93 29.56 1.76
N ASN A 255 -28.20 29.14 1.81
CA ASN A 255 -28.63 27.85 2.36
C ASN A 255 -29.75 27.27 1.47
N PRO A 256 -29.42 26.71 0.29
CA PRO A 256 -30.42 26.08 -0.57
C PRO A 256 -30.97 24.80 0.08
N SER A 257 -32.05 24.25 -0.48
CA SER A 257 -32.56 22.93 -0.05
C SER A 257 -31.50 21.85 -0.24
N SER A 258 -31.53 20.80 0.58
CA SER A 258 -30.59 19.69 0.45
C SER A 258 -31.14 18.53 -0.37
N THR A 259 -30.21 17.69 -0.82
CA THR A 259 -30.45 16.33 -1.28
C THR A 259 -29.49 15.38 -0.56
N SER A 260 -29.80 14.09 -0.55
CA SER A 260 -29.01 13.07 0.11
C SER A 260 -28.17 12.35 -0.94
N THR A 261 -26.87 12.62 -0.99
CA THR A 261 -25.96 11.92 -1.90
C THR A 261 -25.38 10.69 -1.22
N ILE A 262 -25.32 9.57 -1.92
CA ILE A 262 -24.65 8.35 -1.44
C ILE A 262 -23.26 8.33 -2.07
N ARG A 263 -22.22 8.55 -1.28
CA ARG A 263 -20.84 8.56 -1.78
C ARG A 263 -20.14 7.26 -1.51
N CYS A 264 -19.34 6.85 -2.49
CA CYS A 264 -18.35 5.79 -2.41
C CYS A 264 -16.97 6.43 -2.59
N ALA A 265 -16.22 6.61 -1.50
CA ALA A 265 -14.88 7.17 -1.54
C ALA A 265 -13.85 6.05 -1.46
N LEU A 266 -12.87 6.06 -2.36
CA LEU A 266 -11.83 5.05 -2.49
C LEU A 266 -10.52 5.52 -1.86
N HIS A 267 -9.80 4.60 -1.23
CA HIS A 267 -8.52 4.86 -0.60
C HIS A 267 -7.48 3.79 -0.97
N GLY A 268 -6.22 4.20 -1.02
CA GLY A 268 -5.08 3.39 -1.46
C GLY A 268 -4.51 2.47 -0.38
N SER A 269 -4.98 2.55 0.85
CA SER A 269 -4.51 1.72 1.96
C SER A 269 -5.63 1.47 2.95
N SER A 270 -5.47 0.44 3.80
CA SER A 270 -6.49 0.09 4.79
C SER A 270 -6.90 1.30 5.64
N ILE A 271 -8.19 1.36 5.96
CA ILE A 271 -8.80 2.42 6.77
C ILE A 271 -9.27 1.88 8.11
N ASP A 272 -9.54 2.76 9.08
CA ASP A 272 -10.13 2.41 10.36
C ASP A 272 -11.05 3.52 10.90
N ALA A 273 -11.75 3.21 12.00
CA ALA A 273 -12.74 4.09 12.62
C ALA A 273 -12.18 5.44 13.08
N LYS A 274 -10.89 5.50 13.47
CA LYS A 274 -10.29 6.72 14.01
C LYS A 274 -9.94 7.71 12.91
N GLY A 275 -9.67 7.24 11.70
CA GLY A 275 -9.50 8.13 10.54
C GLY A 275 -10.82 8.68 9.98
N ALA A 276 -11.99 8.22 10.46
CA ALA A 276 -13.29 8.79 10.12
C ALA A 276 -13.52 10.12 10.85
N THR A 277 -12.87 11.17 10.37
CA THR A 277 -12.84 12.51 10.99
C THR A 277 -13.49 13.60 10.16
N ASN A 278 -13.81 13.33 8.88
CA ASN A 278 -14.54 14.28 8.05
C ASN A 278 -16.03 14.20 8.38
N ASP A 279 -16.49 15.04 9.31
CA ASP A 279 -17.91 15.15 9.71
C ASP A 279 -18.69 16.18 8.87
N GLY A 280 -18.00 16.93 8.02
CA GLY A 280 -18.59 17.88 7.09
C GLY A 280 -17.94 19.26 7.13
N GLN A 281 -18.57 20.23 6.48
CA GLN A 281 -18.10 21.61 6.41
C GLN A 281 -19.21 22.58 6.02
N TYR A 282 -19.04 23.84 6.36
CA TYR A 282 -19.90 24.91 5.85
C TYR A 282 -19.49 25.34 4.45
N ARG A 283 -20.49 25.59 3.61
CA ARG A 283 -20.39 26.28 2.32
C ARG A 283 -21.41 27.41 2.34
N GLU A 284 -20.97 28.65 2.54
CA GLU A 284 -21.85 29.73 2.99
C GLU A 284 -22.61 29.32 4.27
N SER A 285 -23.93 29.48 4.30
CA SER A 285 -24.78 29.07 5.41
C SER A 285 -25.26 27.62 5.31
N PHE A 286 -24.91 26.89 4.24
CA PHE A 286 -25.26 25.48 4.08
C PHE A 286 -24.24 24.59 4.77
N HIS A 287 -24.69 23.81 5.75
CA HIS A 287 -23.86 22.81 6.43
C HIS A 287 -23.93 21.46 5.69
N VAL A 288 -22.83 21.08 5.03
CA VAL A 288 -22.61 19.73 4.53
C VAL A 288 -22.27 18.86 5.73
N VAL A 289 -22.95 17.74 5.88
CA VAL A 289 -22.74 16.78 6.98
C VAL A 289 -22.80 15.36 6.47
N ILE A 290 -22.17 14.45 7.21
CA ILE A 290 -22.04 13.04 6.83
C ILE A 290 -22.75 12.15 7.86
N SER A 291 -23.39 11.07 7.39
CA SER A 291 -24.00 10.07 8.27
C SER A 291 -24.04 8.67 7.63
N GLY A 292 -24.20 7.66 8.48
CA GLY A 292 -24.31 6.27 8.05
C GLY A 292 -23.07 5.79 7.30
N SER A 293 -21.86 6.14 7.74
CA SER A 293 -20.62 5.77 7.07
C SER A 293 -20.14 4.38 7.48
N ASN A 294 -19.92 3.51 6.50
CA ASN A 294 -19.25 2.22 6.68
C ASN A 294 -17.92 2.19 5.94
N GLY A 295 -16.87 1.73 6.61
CA GLY A 295 -15.55 1.55 6.04
C GLY A 295 -15.23 0.08 5.81
N TYR A 296 -14.67 -0.22 4.65
CA TYR A 296 -14.28 -1.57 4.26
C TYR A 296 -12.86 -1.54 3.71
N SER A 297 -12.05 -2.54 4.03
CA SER A 297 -10.75 -2.71 3.38
C SER A 297 -10.60 -4.14 2.92
N LYS A 298 -9.88 -4.35 1.82
CA LYS A 298 -9.45 -5.67 1.42
C LYS A 298 -8.79 -6.36 2.62
N PRO A 299 -8.99 -7.67 2.81
CA PRO A 299 -8.14 -8.41 3.72
C PRO A 299 -6.71 -8.08 3.36
N GLY A 300 -5.91 -7.91 4.40
CA GLY A 300 -4.48 -8.08 4.36
C GLY A 300 -4.17 -9.49 3.88
N ALA A 301 -4.39 -9.74 2.61
CA ALA A 301 -4.18 -11.01 1.98
C ALA A 301 -2.72 -11.07 1.57
N PRO A 302 -2.11 -12.26 1.61
CA PRO A 302 -0.80 -12.46 1.00
C PRO A 302 -0.85 -11.97 -0.45
N VAL A 303 -0.11 -10.91 -0.76
CA VAL A 303 0.05 -10.42 -2.13
C VAL A 303 1.12 -11.26 -2.77
N ASP A 304 0.82 -11.99 -3.84
CA ASP A 304 1.84 -12.69 -4.59
C ASP A 304 2.83 -11.69 -5.19
N VAL A 305 4.11 -11.93 -4.94
CA VAL A 305 5.21 -11.09 -5.41
C VAL A 305 6.04 -11.91 -6.40
N PRO A 306 6.35 -11.39 -7.60
CA PRO A 306 7.16 -12.10 -8.59
C PRO A 306 8.49 -12.61 -8.01
N ASN A 307 8.99 -13.75 -8.49
CA ASN A 307 10.25 -14.36 -8.03
C ASN A 307 10.31 -14.70 -6.53
N CYS A 308 9.19 -14.63 -5.82
CA CYS A 308 9.07 -15.05 -4.42
C CYS A 308 8.19 -16.28 -4.30
N LYS A 309 8.41 -17.04 -3.23
CA LYS A 309 7.48 -18.08 -2.77
C LYS A 309 6.21 -17.40 -2.21
N PRO A 310 5.10 -18.14 -2.09
CA PRO A 310 3.90 -17.63 -1.42
C PRO A 310 4.26 -17.07 -0.03
N PRO A 311 3.82 -15.84 0.30
CA PRO A 311 4.25 -15.20 1.54
C PRO A 311 3.56 -15.83 2.75
N THR A 312 4.24 -15.72 3.88
CA THR A 312 3.73 -16.19 5.17
C THR A 312 3.24 -15.00 5.98
N SER A 313 1.99 -15.04 6.46
CA SER A 313 1.50 -14.04 7.41
C SER A 313 2.29 -14.14 8.71
N VAL A 314 2.71 -13.00 9.25
CA VAL A 314 3.49 -12.93 10.49
C VAL A 314 2.85 -11.93 11.47
N PRO A 315 3.10 -12.06 12.78
CA PRO A 315 2.45 -11.21 13.77
C PRO A 315 2.78 -9.72 13.63
N GLY A 316 3.96 -9.33 13.15
CA GLY A 316 4.34 -7.91 13.05
C GLY A 316 5.64 -7.67 12.31
N GLY A 317 6.34 -6.60 12.68
CA GLY A 317 7.67 -6.29 12.20
C GLY A 317 8.74 -7.17 12.86
N PRO A 318 10.00 -7.11 12.42
CA PRO A 318 11.07 -7.88 13.02
C PRO A 318 11.29 -7.50 14.48
N SER A 319 11.59 -8.47 15.32
CA SER A 319 12.12 -8.25 16.67
C SER A 319 13.65 -8.19 16.67
N ASP A 320 14.24 -7.92 17.84
CA ASP A 320 15.69 -7.95 18.04
C ASP A 320 16.33 -9.29 17.63
N GLN A 321 15.55 -10.38 17.64
CA GLN A 321 16.01 -11.72 17.23
C GLN A 321 16.41 -11.76 15.74
N CYS A 322 15.84 -10.90 14.91
CA CYS A 322 16.17 -10.83 13.48
C CYS A 322 17.51 -10.12 13.20
N SER A 323 18.02 -9.33 14.16
CA SER A 323 19.19 -8.45 13.98
C SER A 323 20.43 -9.13 13.37
N PRO A 324 20.80 -10.38 13.74
CA PRO A 324 21.98 -11.04 13.17
C PRO A 324 21.91 -11.32 11.66
N TRP A 325 20.72 -11.27 11.06
CA TRP A 325 20.47 -11.52 9.64
C TRP A 325 19.99 -10.29 8.89
N ASN A 326 19.82 -9.15 9.57
CA ASN A 326 19.49 -7.88 8.93
C ASN A 326 20.60 -7.48 7.95
N ILE A 327 20.23 -6.95 6.79
CA ILE A 327 21.14 -6.25 5.89
C ILE A 327 21.26 -4.79 6.36
N PRO A 328 22.40 -4.38 6.96
CA PRO A 328 22.54 -3.02 7.49
C PRO A 328 22.30 -1.97 6.42
N GLY A 329 21.38 -1.04 6.70
CA GLY A 329 20.99 0.01 5.75
C GLY A 329 20.21 -0.51 4.54
N GLY A 330 19.67 -1.73 4.58
CA GLY A 330 18.77 -2.26 3.56
C GLY A 330 17.30 -1.94 3.80
N ASP A 331 16.98 -1.37 4.95
CA ASP A 331 15.60 -1.04 5.35
C ASP A 331 15.09 0.21 4.64
N HIS A 332 13.81 0.21 4.24
CA HIS A 332 13.22 1.39 3.61
C HIS A 332 11.73 1.50 3.86
N TYR A 333 11.29 2.72 4.13
CA TYR A 333 9.89 3.12 4.20
C TYR A 333 9.46 3.80 2.90
N PHE A 334 8.32 3.37 2.37
CA PHE A 334 7.68 3.95 1.19
C PHE A 334 6.35 4.59 1.62
N PRO A 335 6.19 5.92 1.51
CA PRO A 335 4.92 6.57 1.82
C PRO A 335 3.83 6.16 0.83
N GLY A 336 2.59 6.09 1.32
CA GLY A 336 1.41 5.80 0.50
C GLY A 336 0.87 4.37 0.67
N PRO A 337 0.43 3.68 -0.40
CA PRO A 337 -0.30 2.42 -0.30
C PRO A 337 0.57 1.26 0.20
N TYR A 338 -0.08 0.16 0.62
CA TYR A 338 0.60 -1.10 0.95
C TYR A 338 1.00 -1.84 -0.35
N VAL A 339 2.30 -1.88 -0.67
CA VAL A 339 2.80 -2.46 -1.93
C VAL A 339 4.03 -3.36 -1.67
N PRO A 340 3.84 -4.67 -1.40
CA PRO A 340 4.92 -5.62 -1.13
C PRO A 340 6.00 -5.74 -2.22
N ASP A 341 5.65 -5.53 -3.48
CA ASP A 341 6.60 -5.61 -4.60
C ASP A 341 7.72 -4.56 -4.52
N LEU A 342 7.50 -3.43 -3.83
CA LEU A 342 8.54 -2.42 -3.59
C LEU A 342 9.71 -3.01 -2.79
N CYS A 343 9.40 -3.87 -1.80
CA CYS A 343 10.42 -4.51 -0.97
C CYS A 343 11.24 -5.54 -1.75
N ARG A 344 10.64 -6.25 -2.71
CA ARG A 344 11.39 -7.14 -3.62
C ARG A 344 12.37 -6.35 -4.48
N ILE A 345 11.92 -5.25 -5.08
CA ILE A 345 12.77 -4.40 -5.93
C ILE A 345 13.94 -3.83 -5.12
N LEU A 346 13.66 -3.34 -3.91
CA LEU A 346 14.68 -2.89 -2.98
C LEU A 346 15.69 -4.01 -2.68
N ALA A 347 15.21 -5.22 -2.39
CA ALA A 347 16.05 -6.39 -2.11
C ALA A 347 16.97 -6.77 -3.29
N GLU A 348 16.45 -6.75 -4.52
CA GLU A 348 17.23 -7.02 -5.73
C GLU A 348 18.33 -5.96 -5.94
N ILE A 349 17.99 -4.68 -5.78
CA ILE A 349 18.94 -3.56 -5.88
C ILE A 349 20.02 -3.67 -4.79
N GLN A 350 19.62 -3.89 -3.54
CA GLN A 350 20.56 -4.03 -2.42
C GLN A 350 21.53 -5.18 -2.65
N THR A 351 21.03 -6.33 -3.10
CA THR A 351 21.85 -7.51 -3.44
C THR A 351 22.89 -7.17 -4.51
N LYS A 352 22.46 -6.49 -5.59
CA LYS A 352 23.34 -6.06 -6.68
C LYS A 352 24.43 -5.10 -6.18
N LYS A 353 24.08 -4.10 -5.37
CA LYS A 353 25.04 -3.13 -4.80
C LYS A 353 26.05 -3.83 -3.88
N ASN A 354 25.59 -4.73 -3.03
CA ASN A 354 26.45 -5.49 -2.11
C ASN A 354 27.46 -6.35 -2.87
N LYS A 355 27.01 -7.03 -3.94
CA LYS A 355 27.88 -7.83 -4.80
C LYS A 355 28.93 -6.97 -5.50
N ALA A 356 28.52 -5.86 -6.11
CA ALA A 356 29.43 -4.95 -6.81
C ALA A 356 30.50 -4.38 -5.87
N TYR A 357 30.10 -3.99 -4.65
CA TYR A 357 31.03 -3.52 -3.62
C TYR A 357 32.02 -4.61 -3.20
N ALA A 358 31.55 -5.83 -2.94
CA ALA A 358 32.43 -6.95 -2.59
C ALA A 358 33.49 -7.23 -3.66
N ILE A 359 33.11 -7.23 -4.94
CA ILE A 359 34.04 -7.37 -6.07
C ILE A 359 35.08 -6.25 -6.06
N ALA A 360 34.63 -5.00 -5.92
CA ALA A 360 35.52 -3.84 -5.89
C ALA A 360 36.52 -3.87 -4.72
N GLN A 361 36.14 -4.45 -3.58
CA GLN A 361 36.99 -4.63 -2.40
C GLN A 361 37.81 -5.93 -2.42
N GLY A 362 37.66 -6.79 -3.43
CA GLY A 362 38.35 -8.08 -3.50
C GLY A 362 37.85 -9.12 -2.48
N TYR A 363 36.64 -8.95 -1.95
CA TYR A 363 36.02 -9.92 -1.05
C TYR A 363 35.56 -11.17 -1.81
N LYS A 364 35.58 -12.31 -1.12
CA LYS A 364 35.13 -13.61 -1.65
C LYS A 364 33.64 -13.85 -1.43
N SER A 365 32.98 -12.98 -0.66
CA SER A 365 31.57 -13.10 -0.32
C SER A 365 30.91 -11.74 -0.15
N TYR A 366 29.59 -11.72 -0.27
CA TYR A 366 28.72 -10.55 -0.06
C TYR A 366 27.45 -10.95 0.69
N SER A 367 26.66 -9.97 1.11
CA SER A 367 25.38 -10.17 1.78
C SER A 367 24.22 -10.05 0.78
N PRO A 368 23.71 -11.15 0.21
CA PRO A 368 22.51 -11.11 -0.62
C PRO A 368 21.26 -10.95 0.25
N CYS A 369 20.16 -10.48 -0.34
CA CYS A 369 18.85 -10.53 0.26
C CYS A 369 18.13 -11.81 -0.20
N ASN A 370 17.80 -12.69 0.74
CA ASN A 370 17.08 -13.94 0.46
C ASN A 370 15.65 -13.94 1.04
N SER A 371 15.35 -13.02 1.96
CA SER A 371 13.99 -12.82 2.45
C SER A 371 13.76 -11.37 2.87
N PHE A 372 12.51 -10.96 2.95
CA PHE A 372 12.13 -9.64 3.45
C PHE A 372 10.82 -9.72 4.23
N ASN A 373 10.70 -8.84 5.22
CA ASN A 373 9.45 -8.58 5.91
C ASN A 373 8.88 -7.26 5.41
N VAL A 374 7.59 -7.27 5.15
CA VAL A 374 6.83 -6.11 4.72
C VAL A 374 5.59 -5.96 5.59
N PHE A 375 5.27 -4.73 5.93
CA PHE A 375 4.12 -4.43 6.78
C PHE A 375 3.62 -3.00 6.57
N GLU A 376 2.37 -2.78 6.94
CA GLU A 376 1.77 -1.45 7.00
C GLU A 376 2.28 -0.71 8.22
N VAL A 377 2.69 0.55 8.01
CA VAL A 377 2.95 1.52 9.07
C VAL A 377 1.71 2.37 9.23
N TRP A 378 1.22 2.45 10.46
CA TRP A 378 0.12 3.32 10.84
C TRP A 378 0.63 4.37 11.82
N GLN A 379 0.26 5.63 11.60
CA GLN A 379 0.55 6.74 12.50
C GLN A 379 -0.79 7.31 12.96
N ASP A 380 -1.02 7.34 14.27
CA ASP A 380 -2.26 7.81 14.89
C ASP A 380 -3.52 7.23 14.21
N SER A 381 -3.44 5.94 13.87
CA SER A 381 -4.52 5.19 13.22
C SER A 381 -4.85 5.63 11.79
N VAL A 382 -3.90 6.29 11.12
CA VAL A 382 -3.88 6.47 9.66
C VAL A 382 -2.76 5.62 9.07
N MET A 383 -3.05 4.80 8.06
CA MET A 383 -2.01 4.06 7.35
C MET A 383 -1.19 5.06 6.52
N VAL A 384 0.11 5.15 6.82
CA VAL A 384 1.01 6.13 6.21
C VAL A 384 1.92 5.53 5.14
N GLY A 385 2.22 4.22 5.19
CA GLY A 385 3.08 3.62 4.16
C GLY A 385 3.44 2.15 4.33
N THR A 386 4.22 1.65 3.37
CA THR A 386 4.81 0.31 3.37
C THR A 386 6.21 0.36 3.96
N TYR A 387 6.53 -0.48 4.93
CA TYR A 387 7.91 -0.62 5.42
C TYR A 387 8.52 -1.95 4.96
N CYS A 388 9.76 -1.90 4.51
CA CYS A 388 10.56 -3.03 4.07
C CYS A 388 11.74 -3.27 5.01
N LYS A 389 11.88 -4.50 5.51
CA LYS A 389 13.03 -4.97 6.29
C LYS A 389 13.67 -6.15 5.55
N LEU A 390 14.97 -6.04 5.24
CA LEU A 390 15.67 -7.01 4.39
C LEU A 390 16.56 -7.97 5.19
N PHE A 391 16.57 -9.25 4.80
CA PHE A 391 17.35 -10.27 5.49
C PHE A 391 18.16 -11.15 4.55
N THR A 392 19.33 -11.57 5.03
CA THR A 392 20.22 -12.46 4.27
C THR A 392 19.73 -13.90 4.19
N GLU A 393 18.74 -14.28 4.99
CA GLU A 393 18.20 -15.63 5.10
C GLU A 393 16.70 -15.61 5.37
N LYS A 394 16.02 -16.72 5.12
CA LYS A 394 14.64 -16.91 5.60
C LYS A 394 14.63 -16.96 7.12
N LEU A 395 13.77 -16.16 7.75
CA LEU A 395 13.61 -16.14 9.20
C LEU A 395 12.35 -16.88 9.67
N GLN A 396 12.30 -17.19 10.96
CA GLN A 396 11.14 -17.85 11.57
C GLN A 396 10.00 -16.84 11.79
N SER A 397 8.77 -17.26 11.52
CA SER A 397 7.60 -16.36 11.57
C SER A 397 7.36 -15.74 12.96
N ASP A 398 7.73 -16.43 14.04
CA ASP A 398 7.59 -15.98 15.42
C ASP A 398 8.62 -14.91 15.83
N TRP A 399 9.70 -14.73 15.05
CA TRP A 399 10.66 -13.65 15.28
C TRP A 399 10.12 -12.28 14.84
N PHE A 400 9.00 -12.27 14.12
CA PHE A 400 8.31 -11.07 13.68
C PHE A 400 7.19 -10.70 14.63
N SER A 401 7.53 -10.08 15.75
CA SER A 401 6.59 -9.78 16.84
C SER A 401 6.43 -8.29 17.15
N TYR A 402 7.19 -7.41 16.49
CA TYR A 402 7.16 -5.97 16.75
C TYR A 402 5.84 -5.35 16.30
N LYS A 403 5.17 -4.60 17.18
CA LYS A 403 3.83 -4.03 16.96
C LYS A 403 3.79 -2.53 16.73
N GLY A 404 4.93 -1.85 16.78
CA GLY A 404 4.98 -0.40 16.85
C GLY A 404 5.24 0.09 18.28
N GLY A 405 5.06 1.40 18.48
CA GLY A 405 5.30 2.08 19.75
C GLY A 405 5.07 3.59 19.63
N ASN A 406 5.13 4.30 20.75
CA ASN A 406 5.07 5.76 20.75
C ASN A 406 6.46 6.34 20.43
N ALA A 407 6.51 7.21 19.43
CA ALA A 407 7.73 7.92 19.04
C ALA A 407 7.36 9.31 18.51
N LEU A 408 8.20 10.31 18.79
CA LEU A 408 8.02 11.69 18.27
C LEU A 408 6.62 12.30 18.53
N GLY A 409 5.95 11.91 19.62
CA GLY A 409 4.61 12.39 19.96
C GLY A 409 3.45 11.68 19.24
N HIS A 410 3.74 10.69 18.40
CA HIS A 410 2.76 9.93 17.63
C HIS A 410 2.75 8.46 18.04
N LEU A 411 1.59 7.81 17.93
CA LEU A 411 1.47 6.36 18.05
C LEU A 411 1.73 5.73 16.69
N PHE A 412 2.81 4.95 16.58
CA PHE A 412 3.07 4.12 15.42
C PHE A 412 2.63 2.68 15.66
N GLU A 413 1.92 2.08 14.71
CA GLU A 413 1.49 0.69 14.77
C GLU A 413 1.97 -0.08 13.52
N VAL A 414 2.30 -1.34 13.72
CA VAL A 414 2.59 -2.30 12.64
C VAL A 414 1.39 -3.20 12.44
N LYS A 415 0.82 -3.18 11.24
CA LYS A 415 -0.33 -4.01 10.86
C LYS A 415 -0.03 -4.73 9.54
N ASN A 416 -0.84 -5.75 9.25
CA ASN A 416 -0.82 -6.46 7.96
C ASN A 416 0.59 -6.93 7.51
N ALA A 417 1.28 -7.66 8.37
CA ALA A 417 2.67 -8.03 8.17
C ALA A 417 2.84 -9.39 7.49
N PHE A 418 3.78 -9.47 6.56
CA PHE A 418 4.12 -10.69 5.82
C PHE A 418 5.63 -10.88 5.69
N SER A 419 6.06 -12.13 5.68
CA SER A 419 7.43 -12.52 5.31
C SER A 419 7.42 -13.15 3.93
N TYR A 420 8.32 -12.68 3.07
CA TYR A 420 8.54 -13.17 1.72
C TYR A 420 9.92 -13.82 1.62
N GLU A 421 10.00 -14.92 0.90
CA GLU A 421 11.24 -15.64 0.61
C GLU A 421 11.43 -15.67 -0.91
N PHE A 422 12.62 -15.33 -1.39
CA PHE A 422 12.93 -15.48 -2.81
C PHE A 422 12.87 -16.95 -3.23
N SER A 423 12.40 -17.21 -4.45
CA SER A 423 12.28 -18.57 -4.98
C SER A 423 13.65 -19.24 -5.15
N SER A 424 14.70 -18.46 -5.37
CA SER A 424 16.08 -18.92 -5.49
C SER A 424 16.94 -18.28 -4.41
N LYS A 425 17.67 -19.12 -3.66
CA LYS A 425 18.62 -18.67 -2.64
C LYS A 425 19.94 -18.27 -3.30
N ASP A 426 20.40 -17.06 -3.01
CA ASP A 426 21.76 -16.60 -3.30
C ASP A 426 22.65 -16.89 -2.08
N TYR A 427 23.75 -17.60 -2.31
CA TYR A 427 24.70 -17.99 -1.26
C TYR A 427 25.74 -16.91 -0.95
N GLY A 428 25.75 -15.80 -1.69
CA GLY A 428 26.60 -14.64 -1.40
C GLY A 428 28.08 -14.90 -1.71
N THR A 429 28.38 -15.66 -2.76
CA THR A 429 29.77 -15.99 -3.18
C THR A 429 30.12 -15.29 -4.49
N ILE A 430 31.36 -14.79 -4.59
CA ILE A 430 31.90 -14.14 -5.81
C ILE A 430 32.44 -15.17 -6.80
#